data_AF-A0A5J5B3A0-F1
#
_entry.id   AF-A0A5J5B3A0-F1
#
_cell.length_a   1.000
_cell.length_b   1.000
_cell.length_c   1.000
_cell.angle_alpha   90.00
_cell.angle_beta   90.00
_cell.angle_gamma   90.00
#
_symmetry.space_group_name_H-M   'P 1'
#
loop_
_entity.id
_entity.type
_entity.pdbx_description
1 polymer ?
#
loop_
_entity_poly.entity_id
_entity_poly.type
_entity_poly.pdbx_seq_one_letter_code
_entity_poly.pdbx_strand_id
1 'polypeptide(L)'
;MLGVLFTIRRAVEAEGIPYTYVSAKMFASYFFRCLLKTEPTAPPSDKVTILGDGNTTVIFNAERDVATYTIKAVDDPRTLKKILHLRLPKNIYTVNELVSLWEKKCGKTLERIYVPEEQILKDIQDAPFQTKVELSIYHSVFVKGETNSEGVEASELYPDVTYTSIEEYINQIV
;
A
#
# COMPACT_ATOMS: atom_id res chain seq x y z
N MET A 1 11.97 11.37 5.31
CA MET A 1 10.70 11.50 4.56
C MET A 1 9.49 11.62 5.50
N LEU A 2 9.23 10.66 6.39
CA LEU A 2 8.09 10.73 7.32
C LEU A 2 8.11 11.94 8.27
N GLY A 3 9.30 12.34 8.75
CA GLY A 3 9.44 13.54 9.58
C GLY A 3 9.01 14.84 8.88
N VAL A 4 9.16 14.94 7.56
CA VAL A 4 8.74 16.13 6.79
C VAL A 4 7.21 16.22 6.75
N LEU A 5 6.53 15.10 6.49
CA LEU A 5 5.07 15.06 6.50
C LEU A 5 4.50 15.42 7.88
N PHE A 6 5.12 14.92 8.95
CA PHE A 6 4.71 15.29 10.31
C PHE A 6 4.84 16.80 10.56
N THR A 7 5.96 17.41 10.16
CA THR A 7 6.17 18.86 10.29
C THR A 7 5.11 19.67 9.52
N ILE A 8 4.78 19.27 8.28
CA ILE A 8 3.73 19.92 7.49
C ILE A 8 2.38 19.84 8.21
N ARG A 9 2.01 18.65 8.70
CA ARG A 9 0.74 18.46 9.42
C ARG A 9 0.65 19.35 10.65
N ARG A 10 1.72 19.43 11.44
CA ARG A 10 1.80 20.32 12.61
C ARG A 10 1.66 21.79 12.24
N ALA A 11 2.29 22.23 11.15
CA ALA A 11 2.18 23.61 10.68
C ALA A 11 0.74 23.94 10.23
N VAL A 12 0.10 23.07 9.45
CA VAL A 12 -1.30 23.23 9.02
C VAL A 12 -2.24 23.35 10.22
N GLU A 13 -2.05 22.49 11.23
CA GLU A 13 -2.85 22.50 12.45
C GLU A 13 -2.64 23.75 13.31
N ALA A 14 -1.39 24.21 13.44
CA ALA A 14 -1.05 25.41 14.23
C ALA A 14 -1.66 26.69 13.63
N GLU A 15 -1.73 26.77 12.30
CA GLU A 15 -2.35 27.90 11.58
C GLU A 15 -3.89 27.80 11.52
N GLY A 16 -4.49 26.76 12.12
CA GLY A 16 -5.94 26.58 12.14
C GLY A 16 -6.57 26.30 10.77
N ILE A 17 -5.77 25.96 9.76
CA ILE A 17 -6.21 25.70 8.39
C ILE A 17 -7.14 24.47 8.38
N PRO A 18 -8.31 24.53 7.70
CA PRO A 18 -9.14 23.34 7.48
C PRO A 18 -8.37 22.27 6.70
N TYR A 19 -8.40 21.02 7.18
CA TYR A 19 -7.66 19.92 6.54
C TYR A 19 -8.43 18.61 6.57
N THR A 20 -8.07 17.75 5.62
CA THR A 20 -8.35 16.31 5.65
C THR A 20 -7.07 15.59 5.22
N TYR A 21 -6.52 14.72 6.06
CA TYR A 21 -5.35 13.92 5.69
C TYR A 21 -5.81 12.55 5.16
N VAL A 22 -5.57 12.27 3.88
CA VAL A 22 -5.94 10.98 3.30
C VAL A 22 -4.82 9.96 3.50
N SER A 23 -5.10 8.88 4.23
CA SER A 23 -4.25 7.71 4.34
C SER A 23 -4.71 6.66 3.33
N ALA A 24 -4.13 6.74 2.13
CA ALA A 24 -4.52 5.93 0.98
C ALA A 24 -4.05 4.45 1.04
N LYS A 25 -3.14 4.13 1.96
CA LYS A 25 -2.46 2.83 2.06
C LYS A 25 -1.56 2.57 0.84
N MET A 26 -1.30 1.30 0.50
CA MET A 26 -0.47 0.96 -0.65
C MET A 26 -1.26 1.08 -1.95
N PHE A 27 -0.65 1.69 -2.97
CA PHE A 27 -1.22 1.69 -4.31
C PHE A 27 -1.03 0.33 -4.98
N ALA A 28 -2.13 -0.24 -5.49
CA ALA A 28 -2.13 -1.57 -6.08
C ALA A 28 -1.15 -1.67 -7.26
N SER A 29 -1.14 -0.71 -8.19
CA SER A 29 -0.27 -0.79 -9.37
C SER A 29 1.22 -0.74 -9.03
N TYR A 30 1.57 0.06 -8.02
CA TYR A 30 2.96 0.16 -7.56
C TYR A 30 3.41 -1.18 -6.97
N PHE A 31 2.58 -1.80 -6.14
CA PHE A 31 2.91 -3.10 -5.58
C PHE A 31 3.07 -4.20 -6.64
N PHE A 32 2.13 -4.33 -7.59
CA PHE A 32 2.23 -5.38 -8.61
C PHE A 32 3.45 -5.22 -9.52
N ARG A 33 3.84 -3.98 -9.85
CA ARG A 33 5.10 -3.72 -10.57
C ARG A 33 6.31 -4.20 -9.77
N CYS A 34 6.34 -3.94 -8.47
CA CYS A 34 7.46 -4.28 -7.60
C CYS A 34 7.54 -5.78 -7.30
N LEU A 35 6.40 -6.44 -7.06
CA LEU A 35 6.32 -7.87 -6.76
C LEU A 35 6.76 -8.73 -7.95
N LEU A 36 6.26 -8.39 -9.14
CA LEU A 36 6.48 -9.22 -10.33
C LEU A 36 7.80 -8.90 -11.03
N LYS A 37 8.47 -7.79 -10.68
CA LYS A 37 9.59 -7.20 -11.44
C LYS A 37 9.29 -7.18 -12.94
N THR A 38 8.02 -7.09 -13.30
CA THR A 38 7.58 -7.07 -14.68
C THR A 38 7.81 -5.65 -15.17
N GLU A 39 8.92 -5.45 -15.87
CA GLU A 39 8.89 -4.51 -16.98
C GLU A 39 7.65 -4.84 -17.84
N PRO A 40 6.92 -3.84 -18.37
CA PRO A 40 5.72 -4.08 -19.17
C PRO A 40 5.90 -5.06 -20.34
N THR A 41 7.16 -5.36 -20.69
CA THR A 41 7.59 -6.21 -21.80
C THR A 41 8.34 -7.48 -21.38
N ALA A 42 8.57 -7.73 -20.08
CA ALA A 42 9.33 -8.89 -19.62
C ALA A 42 8.43 -10.11 -19.37
N PRO A 43 8.88 -11.33 -19.74
CA PRO A 43 8.15 -12.55 -19.42
C PRO A 43 8.00 -12.70 -17.89
N PRO A 44 6.88 -13.27 -17.40
CA PRO A 44 6.67 -13.45 -15.97
C PRO A 44 7.82 -14.24 -15.35
N SER A 45 8.57 -13.61 -14.45
CA SER A 45 9.65 -14.25 -13.68
C SER A 45 9.13 -15.54 -13.05
N ASP A 46 9.90 -16.63 -13.12
CA ASP A 46 9.62 -17.88 -12.40
C ASP A 46 9.73 -17.73 -10.87
N LYS A 47 10.20 -16.56 -10.40
CA LYS A 47 10.52 -16.30 -9.00
C LYS A 47 9.88 -15.01 -8.51
N VAL A 48 9.54 -15.00 -7.22
CA VAL A 48 9.09 -13.81 -6.48
C VAL A 48 9.94 -13.63 -5.24
N THR A 49 10.38 -12.39 -4.98
CA THR A 49 11.10 -12.03 -3.76
C THR A 49 10.10 -11.48 -2.75
N ILE A 50 10.06 -12.08 -1.56
CA ILE A 50 9.18 -11.71 -0.45
C ILE A 50 10.06 -11.19 0.69
N LEU A 51 9.76 -10.00 1.18
CA LEU A 51 10.47 -9.38 2.30
C LEU A 51 9.90 -9.88 3.62
N GLY A 52 10.77 -10.31 4.54
CA GLY A 52 10.37 -10.97 5.78
C GLY A 52 9.78 -12.35 5.51
N ASP A 53 8.76 -12.74 6.30
CA ASP A 53 8.06 -14.02 6.16
C ASP A 53 6.85 -13.94 5.21
N GLY A 54 6.49 -12.73 4.75
CA GLY A 54 5.36 -12.47 3.87
C GLY A 54 3.98 -12.54 4.52
N ASN A 55 3.89 -12.62 5.86
CA ASN A 55 2.63 -12.76 6.60
C ASN A 55 2.12 -11.45 7.23
N THR A 56 2.87 -10.36 7.11
CA THR A 56 2.41 -9.03 7.48
C THR A 56 1.23 -8.61 6.62
N THR A 57 0.14 -8.19 7.26
CA THR A 57 -1.04 -7.68 6.56
C THR A 57 -0.80 -6.28 6.00
N VAL A 58 -1.18 -6.08 4.75
CA VAL A 58 -1.08 -4.82 4.01
C VAL A 58 -2.39 -4.54 3.28
N ILE A 59 -2.71 -3.27 3.07
CA ILE A 59 -3.93 -2.83 2.39
C ILE A 59 -3.55 -2.23 1.03
N PHE A 60 -4.11 -2.80 -0.03
CA PHE A 60 -3.78 -2.47 -1.41
C PHE A 60 -4.99 -1.87 -2.12
N ASN A 61 -4.96 -0.56 -2.36
CA ASN A 61 -6.08 0.14 -2.98
C ASN A 61 -5.74 0.54 -4.41
N ALA A 62 -6.71 0.38 -5.32
CA ALA A 62 -6.59 0.92 -6.66
C ALA A 62 -6.60 2.45 -6.61
N GLU A 63 -5.76 3.09 -7.41
CA GLU A 63 -5.54 4.53 -7.41
C GLU A 63 -6.81 5.30 -7.79
N ARG A 64 -7.64 4.70 -8.66
CA ARG A 64 -8.95 5.24 -9.02
C ARG A 64 -9.90 5.34 -7.83
N ASP A 65 -9.88 4.35 -6.95
CA ASP A 65 -10.72 4.34 -5.76
C ASP A 65 -10.18 5.33 -4.73
N VAL A 66 -8.85 5.43 -4.59
CA VAL A 66 -8.21 6.47 -3.79
C VAL A 66 -8.66 7.86 -4.22
N ALA A 67 -8.65 8.13 -5.53
CA ALA A 67 -9.13 9.40 -6.07
C ALA A 67 -10.62 9.63 -5.76
N THR A 68 -11.46 8.60 -5.93
CA THR A 68 -12.91 8.67 -5.67
C THR A 68 -13.20 9.03 -4.22
N TYR A 69 -12.59 8.33 -3.27
CA TYR A 69 -12.76 8.60 -1.83
C TYR A 69 -12.17 9.96 -1.42
N THR A 70 -11.06 10.36 -2.04
CA THR A 70 -10.46 11.68 -1.79
C THR A 70 -11.41 12.81 -2.21
N ILE A 71 -12.02 12.71 -3.40
CA ILE A 71 -12.96 13.74 -3.88
C ILE A 71 -14.23 13.76 -3.04
N LYS A 72 -14.78 12.60 -2.67
CA LYS A 72 -15.97 12.55 -1.79
C LYS A 72 -15.74 13.21 -0.43
N ALA A 73 -14.49 13.26 0.03
CA ALA A 73 -14.14 13.83 1.32
C ALA A 73 -13.93 15.35 1.33
N VAL A 74 -13.84 16.00 0.16
CA VAL A 74 -13.47 17.43 0.07
C VAL A 74 -14.46 18.33 0.82
N ASP A 75 -15.75 18.17 0.56
CA ASP A 75 -16.82 19.01 1.12
C ASP A 75 -17.61 18.31 2.23
N ASP A 76 -17.19 17.11 2.66
CA ASP A 76 -17.87 16.36 3.71
C ASP A 76 -17.44 16.86 5.10
N PRO A 77 -18.34 17.49 5.89
CA PRO A 77 -18.00 18.02 7.21
C PRO A 77 -17.55 16.92 8.19
N ARG A 78 -17.86 15.64 7.94
CA ARG A 78 -17.42 14.51 8.76
C ARG A 78 -15.91 14.25 8.66
N THR A 79 -15.25 14.77 7.62
CA THR A 79 -13.80 14.61 7.41
C THR A 79 -12.99 15.84 7.86
N LEU A 80 -13.67 16.94 8.21
CA LEU A 80 -13.03 18.19 8.64
C LEU A 80 -12.12 17.95 9.85
N LYS A 81 -10.84 18.29 9.68
CA LYS A 81 -9.77 18.10 10.66
C LYS A 81 -9.60 16.63 11.08
N LYS A 82 -9.78 15.70 10.14
CA LYS A 82 -9.62 14.25 10.35
C LYS A 82 -8.58 13.63 9.43
N ILE A 83 -8.15 12.43 9.81
CA ILE A 83 -7.50 11.50 8.91
C ILE A 83 -8.58 10.60 8.31
N LEU A 84 -8.67 10.55 6.99
CA LEU A 84 -9.52 9.60 6.27
C LEU A 84 -8.68 8.37 5.93
N HIS A 85 -9.06 7.22 6.49
CA HIS A 85 -8.39 5.94 6.25
C HIS A 85 -9.11 5.16 5.16
N LEU A 86 -8.35 4.60 4.22
CA LEU A 86 -8.86 3.68 3.20
C LEU A 86 -8.52 2.25 3.59
N ARG A 87 -9.01 1.78 4.75
CA ARG A 87 -8.85 0.38 5.19
C ARG A 87 -9.94 -0.49 4.57
N LEU A 88 -9.91 -0.65 3.24
CA LEU A 88 -10.97 -1.32 2.49
C LEU A 88 -10.93 -2.83 2.72
N PRO A 89 -11.97 -3.48 3.29
CA PRO A 89 -11.89 -4.86 3.76
C PRO A 89 -11.52 -5.90 2.70
N LYS A 90 -11.99 -5.76 1.44
CA LYS A 90 -11.68 -6.70 0.35
C LYS A 90 -10.25 -6.57 -0.20
N ASN A 91 -9.47 -5.63 0.33
CA ASN A 91 -8.15 -5.24 -0.14
C ASN A 91 -7.05 -5.49 0.91
N ILE A 92 -7.39 -6.18 1.99
CA ILE A 92 -6.49 -6.55 3.08
C ILE A 92 -5.88 -7.91 2.75
N TYR A 93 -4.57 -7.95 2.54
CA TYR A 93 -3.85 -9.18 2.20
C TYR A 93 -2.44 -9.20 2.79
N THR A 94 -1.93 -10.40 2.99
CA THR A 94 -0.50 -10.66 3.13
C THR A 94 0.15 -10.82 1.76
N VAL A 95 1.47 -10.64 1.67
CA VAL A 95 2.20 -10.88 0.41
C VAL A 95 2.07 -12.34 -0.03
N ASN A 96 2.07 -13.29 0.90
CA ASN A 96 1.87 -14.71 0.61
C ASN A 96 0.49 -15.00 -0.03
N GLU A 97 -0.58 -14.37 0.46
CA GLU A 97 -1.91 -14.52 -0.13
C GLU A 97 -1.98 -13.89 -1.53
N LEU A 98 -1.38 -12.72 -1.72
CA LEU A 98 -1.33 -12.07 -3.04
C LEU A 98 -0.56 -12.88 -4.08
N VAL A 99 0.59 -13.44 -3.71
CA VAL A 99 1.34 -14.35 -4.59
C VAL A 99 0.47 -15.56 -4.94
N SER A 100 -0.24 -16.14 -3.97
CA SER A 100 -1.12 -17.29 -4.22
C SER A 100 -2.29 -16.96 -5.15
N LEU A 101 -2.88 -15.76 -5.02
CA LEU A 101 -3.91 -15.26 -5.93
C LEU A 101 -3.35 -15.09 -7.36
N TRP A 102 -2.15 -14.54 -7.48
CA TRP A 102 -1.47 -14.39 -8.76
C TRP A 102 -1.15 -15.74 -9.43
N GLU A 103 -0.60 -16.69 -8.67
CA GLU A 103 -0.30 -18.06 -9.15
C GLU A 103 -1.56 -18.76 -9.66
N LYS A 104 -2.67 -18.63 -8.92
CA LYS A 104 -3.97 -19.16 -9.34
C LYS A 104 -4.47 -18.53 -10.64
N LYS A 105 -4.31 -17.22 -10.81
CA LYS A 105 -4.71 -16.51 -12.03
C LYS A 105 -3.87 -16.91 -13.24
N CYS A 106 -2.55 -17.03 -13.06
CA CYS A 106 -1.62 -17.34 -14.13
C CYS A 106 -1.48 -18.84 -14.42
N GLY A 107 -2.03 -19.71 -13.55
CA GLY A 107 -1.90 -21.16 -13.68
C GLY A 107 -0.46 -21.66 -13.49
N LYS A 108 0.38 -20.90 -12.79
CA LYS A 108 1.82 -21.16 -12.63
C LYS A 108 2.24 -20.87 -11.20
N THR A 109 2.94 -21.83 -10.59
CA THR A 109 3.58 -21.66 -9.28
C THR A 109 4.92 -20.94 -9.42
N LEU A 110 5.20 -20.00 -8.52
CA LEU A 110 6.43 -19.22 -8.48
C LEU A 110 7.36 -19.76 -7.39
N GLU A 111 8.66 -19.74 -7.64
CA GLU A 111 9.67 -19.93 -6.60
C GLU A 111 9.67 -18.72 -5.66
N ARG A 112 9.29 -18.93 -4.40
CA ARG A 112 9.25 -17.87 -3.38
C ARG A 112 10.59 -17.76 -2.67
N ILE A 113 11.24 -16.61 -2.80
CA ILE A 113 12.51 -16.30 -2.14
C ILE A 113 12.21 -15.33 -0.99
N TYR A 114 12.41 -15.77 0.25
CA TYR A 114 12.22 -14.96 1.44
C TYR A 114 13.52 -14.25 1.83
N VAL A 115 13.44 -12.95 2.12
CA VAL A 115 14.57 -12.13 2.58
C VAL A 115 14.40 -11.80 4.06
N PRO A 116 15.27 -12.31 4.96
CA PRO A 116 15.19 -12.03 6.39
C PRO A 116 15.28 -10.53 6.71
N GLU A 117 14.65 -10.10 7.81
CA GLU A 117 14.66 -8.69 8.22
C GLU A 117 16.09 -8.15 8.39
N GLU A 118 16.99 -8.94 8.98
CA GLU A 118 18.39 -8.55 9.20
C GLU A 118 19.11 -8.24 7.89
N GLN A 119 18.82 -9.02 6.84
CA GLN A 119 19.38 -8.78 5.50
C GLN A 119 18.79 -7.49 4.90
N ILE A 120 17.49 -7.26 5.04
CA ILE A 120 16.84 -6.03 4.55
C ILE A 120 17.45 -4.79 5.23
N LEU A 121 17.65 -4.84 6.54
CA LEU A 121 18.25 -3.75 7.31
C LEU A 121 19.69 -3.47 6.88
N LYS A 122 20.46 -4.51 6.58
CA LYS A 122 21.81 -4.39 6.02
C LYS A 122 21.78 -3.74 4.63
N ASP A 123 20.89 -4.21 3.75
CA ASP A 123 20.75 -3.68 2.40
C ASP A 123 20.36 -2.19 2.43
N ILE A 124 19.50 -1.78 3.38
CA ILE A 124 19.16 -0.36 3.61
C ILE A 124 20.41 0.45 3.99
N GLN A 125 21.30 -0.09 4.83
CA GLN A 125 22.51 0.64 5.23
C GLN A 125 23.49 0.83 4.06
N ASP A 126 23.68 -0.22 3.26
CA ASP A 126 24.70 -0.28 2.22
C ASP A 126 24.24 0.34 0.88
N ALA A 127 22.94 0.51 0.67
CA ALA A 127 22.38 0.99 -0.59
C ALA A 127 22.59 2.51 -0.86
N PRO A 128 22.65 2.92 -2.14
CA PRO A 128 22.53 4.32 -2.55
C PRO A 128 21.24 4.96 -2.03
N PHE A 129 21.22 6.29 -1.93
CA PHE A 129 20.13 7.03 -1.27
C PHE A 129 18.73 6.68 -1.77
N GLN A 130 18.50 6.61 -3.08
CA GLN A 130 17.19 6.30 -3.66
C GLN A 130 16.71 4.90 -3.27
N THR A 131 17.56 3.89 -3.46
CA THR A 131 17.26 2.49 -3.09
C THR A 131 17.07 2.33 -1.59
N LYS A 132 17.86 3.04 -0.79
CA LYS A 132 17.73 3.08 0.67
C LYS A 132 16.36 3.59 1.11
N VAL A 133 15.86 4.65 0.48
CA VAL A 133 14.53 5.21 0.76
C VAL A 133 13.44 4.19 0.42
N GLU A 134 13.52 3.57 -0.76
CA GLU A 134 12.55 2.56 -1.20
C GLU A 134 12.53 1.32 -0.28
N LEU A 135 13.69 0.73 0.00
CA LEU A 135 13.80 -0.42 0.91
C LEU A 135 13.33 -0.08 2.33
N SER A 136 13.55 1.16 2.80
CA SER A 136 13.04 1.60 4.11
C SER A 136 11.51 1.66 4.13
N ILE A 137 10.88 2.09 3.04
CA ILE A 137 9.42 2.09 2.91
C ILE A 137 8.90 0.65 2.88
N TYR A 138 9.54 -0.23 2.09
CA TYR A 138 9.15 -1.63 2.00
C TYR A 138 9.32 -2.39 3.31
N HIS A 139 10.40 -2.15 4.05
CA HIS A 139 10.59 -2.71 5.38
C HIS A 139 9.46 -2.27 6.32
N SER A 140 9.13 -0.98 6.33
CA SER A 140 8.03 -0.46 7.13
C SER A 140 6.68 -1.09 6.79
N VAL A 141 6.39 -1.30 5.51
CA VAL A 141 5.08 -1.81 5.05
C VAL A 141 4.97 -3.33 5.17
N PHE A 142 5.96 -4.08 4.65
CA PHE A 142 5.88 -5.53 4.49
C PHE A 142 6.46 -6.32 5.66
N VAL A 143 7.27 -5.70 6.51
CA VAL A 143 7.89 -6.38 7.66
C VAL A 143 7.35 -5.85 8.98
N LYS A 144 7.29 -4.53 9.17
CA LYS A 144 6.76 -3.93 10.40
C LYS A 144 5.23 -3.81 10.40
N GLY A 145 4.62 -3.69 9.23
CA GLY A 145 3.20 -3.46 9.09
C GLY A 145 2.79 -2.03 9.43
N GLU A 146 1.57 -1.66 9.05
CA GLU A 146 1.01 -0.37 9.43
C GLU A 146 0.53 -0.37 10.88
N THR A 147 0.81 0.71 11.60
CA THR A 147 0.21 0.95 12.91
C THR A 147 -1.18 1.57 12.76
N ASN A 148 -2.12 1.09 13.58
CA ASN A 148 -3.44 1.69 13.65
C ASN A 148 -3.32 3.12 14.20
N SER A 149 -3.83 4.07 13.42
CA SER A 149 -3.99 5.47 13.82
C SER A 149 -5.48 5.84 13.80
N GLU A 150 -5.85 6.76 14.69
CA GLU A 150 -7.21 7.29 14.78
C GLU A 150 -7.61 8.02 13.49
N GLY A 151 -8.91 8.12 13.25
CA GLY A 151 -9.48 8.76 12.06
C GLY A 151 -10.87 8.24 11.76
N VAL A 152 -11.34 8.52 10.55
CA VAL A 152 -12.62 8.05 10.01
C VAL A 152 -12.37 7.10 8.85
N GLU A 153 -13.21 6.08 8.69
CA GLU A 153 -13.05 5.07 7.64
C GLU A 153 -13.86 5.43 6.39
N ALA A 154 -13.19 5.39 5.24
CA ALA A 154 -13.80 5.78 3.97
C ALA A 154 -14.98 4.87 3.57
N SER A 155 -14.88 3.56 3.80
CA SER A 155 -15.96 2.62 3.51
C SER A 155 -17.18 2.78 4.41
N GLU A 156 -17.02 3.33 5.61
CA GLU A 156 -18.12 3.63 6.52
C GLU A 156 -18.81 4.96 6.16
N LEU A 157 -18.03 5.97 5.77
CA LEU A 157 -18.57 7.28 5.38
C LEU A 157 -19.27 7.26 4.02
N TYR A 158 -18.79 6.41 3.09
CA TYR A 158 -19.29 6.32 1.72
C TYR A 158 -19.55 4.85 1.31
N PRO A 159 -20.55 4.19 1.93
CA PRO A 159 -20.88 2.79 1.63
C PRO A 159 -21.47 2.59 0.23
N ASP A 160 -21.86 3.69 -0.44
CA ASP A 160 -22.35 3.71 -1.82
C ASP A 160 -21.23 3.53 -2.87
N VAL A 161 -19.97 3.74 -2.47
CA VAL A 161 -18.83 3.57 -3.37
C VAL A 161 -18.53 2.09 -3.56
N THR A 162 -18.73 1.61 -4.79
CA THR A 162 -18.21 0.31 -5.20
C THR A 162 -16.74 0.47 -5.57
N TYR A 163 -15.86 -0.04 -4.72
CA TYR A 163 -14.41 -0.04 -4.94
C TYR A 163 -13.93 -1.35 -5.55
N THR A 164 -12.79 -1.28 -6.22
CA THR A 164 -12.11 -2.40 -6.87
C THR A 164 -11.47 -3.29 -5.80
N SER A 165 -11.89 -4.55 -5.77
CA SER A 165 -11.20 -5.58 -4.99
C SER A 165 -9.86 -5.96 -5.64
N ILE A 166 -8.92 -6.49 -4.87
CA ILE A 166 -7.65 -6.95 -5.44
C ILE A 166 -7.83 -8.10 -6.45
N GLU A 167 -8.80 -8.99 -6.24
CA GLU A 167 -9.11 -10.03 -7.22
C GLU A 167 -9.57 -9.43 -8.56
N GLU A 168 -10.46 -8.44 -8.52
CA GLU A 168 -10.88 -7.69 -9.73
C GLU A 168 -9.71 -6.96 -10.37
N TYR A 169 -8.83 -6.35 -9.58
CA TYR A 169 -7.65 -5.66 -10.08
C TYR A 169 -6.69 -6.62 -10.80
N ILE A 170 -6.38 -7.78 -10.20
CA ILE A 170 -5.55 -8.83 -10.81
C ILE A 170 -6.16 -9.30 -12.14
N ASN A 171 -7.49 -9.42 -12.21
CA ASN A 171 -8.19 -9.81 -13.43
C ASN A 171 -8.10 -8.79 -14.57
N GLN A 172 -7.82 -7.51 -14.28
CA GLN A 172 -7.68 -6.46 -15.29
C GLN A 172 -6.27 -6.38 -15.89
N ILE A 173 -5.26 -6.90 -15.18
CA ILE A 173 -3.85 -6.81 -15.58
C ILE A 173 -3.30 -8.12 -16.18
N VAL A 174 -4.10 -9.18 -16.23
CA VAL A 174 -3.76 -10.49 -16.82
C VAL A 174 -4.77 -10.88 -17.88
#